data_AF-G2XK85-F1
#
_entry.id   AF-G2XK85-F1
#
_cell.length_a   1.000
_cell.length_b   1.000
_cell.length_c   1.000
_cell.angle_alpha   90.00
_cell.angle_beta   90.00
_cell.angle_gamma   90.00
#
_symmetry.space_group_name_H-M   'P 1'
#
loop_
_entity.id
_entity.type
_entity.pdbx_description
1 polymer ?
#
loop_
_entity_poly.entity_id
_entity_poly.type
_entity_poly.pdbx_seq_one_letter_code
_entity_poly.pdbx_strand_id
1 'polypeptide(L)'
;MGEDLEGLDTKELRGLEQNMDEALRLVRNRKYHVISTQTETYKKKLKNSQEAHRNLTRELEIVEQNPLFGFDDDSSNYEGVLSLANGGSHMYAFRVQPSQPNLHGMGYGPHDLRLA
;
A
#
# COMPACT_ATOMS: atom_id res chain seq x y z
N MET A 1 26.25 14.50 30.46
CA MET A 1 25.38 15.44 31.20
C MET A 1 25.48 15.09 32.68
N GLY A 2 26.39 15.78 33.34
CA GLY A 2 26.77 15.69 34.76
C GLY A 2 27.87 16.73 35.03
N GLU A 3 27.87 17.79 34.21
CA GLU A 3 28.81 18.90 34.23
C GLU A 3 28.12 20.07 34.93
N ASP A 4 28.88 21.07 35.35
CA ASP A 4 28.36 22.27 36.04
C ASP A 4 27.56 21.95 37.31
N LEU A 5 28.02 20.96 38.08
CA LEU A 5 27.43 20.58 39.37
C LEU A 5 28.02 21.38 40.55
N GLU A 6 29.01 22.24 40.28
CA GLU A 6 29.61 23.10 41.30
C GLU A 6 28.57 24.08 41.86
N GLY A 7 28.55 24.24 43.19
CA GLY A 7 27.62 25.15 43.88
C GLY A 7 26.27 24.55 44.24
N LEU A 8 25.95 23.32 43.81
CA LEU A 8 24.76 22.59 44.25
C LEU A 8 24.98 21.95 45.62
N ASP A 9 23.99 22.05 46.49
CA ASP A 9 23.98 21.30 47.74
C ASP A 9 23.57 19.83 47.54
N THR A 10 23.73 19.02 48.60
CA THR A 10 23.42 17.58 48.55
C THR A 10 21.94 17.28 48.27
N LYS A 11 21.02 18.16 48.65
CA LYS A 11 19.58 18.00 48.40
C LYS A 11 19.26 18.31 46.95
N GLU A 12 19.87 19.36 46.39
CA GLU A 12 19.73 19.74 44.99
C GLU A 12 20.29 18.67 44.05
N LEU A 13 21.47 18.12 44.36
CA LEU A 13 22.07 17.01 43.61
C LEU A 13 21.15 15.77 43.59
N ARG A 14 20.54 15.45 44.74
CA ARG A 14 19.59 14.33 44.83
C ARG A 14 18.31 14.60 44.05
N GLY A 15 17.79 15.83 44.09
CA GLY A 15 16.64 16.23 43.29
C GLY A 15 16.92 16.13 41.79
N LEU A 16 18.12 16.54 41.35
CA LEU A 16 18.55 16.41 39.96
C LEU A 16 18.62 14.96 39.52
N GLU A 17 19.22 14.09 40.32
CA GLU A 17 19.28 12.64 40.06
C GLU A 17 17.88 12.04 39.87
N GLN A 18 16.94 12.35 40.76
CA GLN A 18 15.55 11.89 40.67
C GLN A 18 14.85 12.40 39.41
N ASN A 19 15.04 13.68 39.07
CA ASN A 19 14.47 14.25 37.85
C ASN A 19 15.02 13.59 36.59
N MET A 20 16.32 13.29 36.56
CA MET A 20 16.95 12.58 35.44
C MET A 20 16.43 11.15 35.30
N ASP A 21 16.30 10.42 36.42
CA ASP A 21 15.74 9.07 36.41
C ASP A 21 14.28 9.06 35.91
N GLU A 22 13.46 10.01 36.37
CA GLU A 22 12.10 10.16 35.89
C GLU A 22 12.05 10.52 34.38
N ALA A 23 12.86 11.47 33.93
CA ALA A 23 12.92 11.83 32.51
C ALA A 23 13.32 10.62 31.65
N LEU A 24 14.32 9.85 32.07
CA LEU A 24 14.75 8.63 31.38
C LEU A 24 13.62 7.59 31.34
N ARG A 25 12.93 7.38 32.46
CA ARG A 25 11.77 6.48 32.55
C ARG A 25 10.67 6.90 31.57
N LEU A 26 10.31 8.17 31.54
CA LEU A 26 9.28 8.71 30.64
C LEU A 26 9.66 8.55 29.17
N VAL A 27 10.88 8.92 28.80
CA VAL A 27 11.40 8.77 27.42
C VAL A 27 11.39 7.30 27.01
N ARG A 28 11.87 6.40 27.88
CA ARG A 28 11.90 4.95 27.61
C ARG A 28 10.50 4.38 27.44
N ASN A 29 9.57 4.73 28.32
CA ASN A 29 8.19 4.27 28.25
C ASN A 29 7.51 4.75 26.96
N ARG A 30 7.67 6.03 26.61
CA ARG A 30 7.13 6.57 25.36
C ARG A 30 7.74 5.87 24.14
N LYS A 31 9.06 5.66 24.13
CA LYS A 31 9.76 4.97 23.05
C LYS A 31 9.21 3.55 22.86
N TYR A 32 9.12 2.77 23.93
CA TYR A 32 8.63 1.39 23.84
C TYR A 32 7.14 1.31 23.52
N HIS A 33 6.33 2.25 24.00
CA HIS A 33 4.93 2.34 23.63
C HIS A 33 4.75 2.56 22.12
N VAL A 34 5.48 3.53 21.55
CA VAL A 34 5.42 3.81 20.11
C VAL A 34 5.88 2.59 19.30
N ILE A 35 7.02 2.00 19.66
CA ILE A 35 7.55 0.81 18.97
C ILE A 35 6.55 -0.34 19.02
N SER A 36 6.00 -0.62 20.20
CA SER A 36 5.02 -1.70 20.40
C SER A 36 3.76 -1.47 19.59
N THR A 37 3.13 -0.29 19.71
CA THR A 37 1.88 0.03 19.00
C THR A 37 2.07 0.00 17.49
N GLN A 38 3.18 0.55 16.97
CA GLN A 38 3.48 0.50 15.53
C GLN A 38 3.70 -0.94 15.07
N THR A 39 4.49 -1.72 15.80
CA THR A 39 4.74 -3.13 15.48
C THR A 39 3.43 -3.93 15.42
N GLU A 40 2.57 -3.78 16.41
CA GLU A 40 1.26 -4.46 16.42
C GLU A 40 0.34 -3.98 15.29
N THR A 41 0.40 -2.70 14.94
CA THR A 41 -0.32 -2.15 13.79
C THR A 41 0.12 -2.81 12.49
N TYR A 42 1.43 -2.93 12.26
CA TYR A 42 1.94 -3.56 11.04
C TYR A 42 1.71 -5.07 11.01
N LYS A 43 1.80 -5.77 12.15
CA LYS A 43 1.40 -7.18 12.25
C LYS A 43 -0.06 -7.39 11.85
N LYS A 44 -0.98 -6.54 12.32
CA LYS A 44 -2.40 -6.59 11.96
C LYS A 44 -2.61 -6.32 10.47
N LYS A 45 -1.95 -5.31 9.90
CA LYS A 45 -2.01 -5.01 8.46
C LYS A 45 -1.55 -6.20 7.61
N LEU A 46 -0.43 -6.83 7.99
CA LEU A 46 0.09 -7.99 7.28
C LEU A 46 -0.89 -9.16 7.31
N LYS A 47 -1.42 -9.49 8.49
CA LYS A 47 -2.42 -10.57 8.63
C LYS A 47 -3.67 -10.31 7.78
N ASN A 48 -4.21 -9.09 7.84
CA ASN A 48 -5.38 -8.70 7.05
C ASN A 48 -5.12 -8.82 5.54
N SER A 49 -3.96 -8.33 5.07
CA SER A 49 -3.58 -8.43 3.66
C SER A 49 -3.41 -9.88 3.21
N GLN A 50 -2.81 -10.73 4.03
CA GLN A 50 -2.66 -12.17 3.74
C GLN A 50 -4.01 -12.89 3.69
N GLU A 51 -4.92 -12.55 4.60
CA GLU A 51 -6.27 -13.11 4.64
C GLU A 51 -7.08 -12.69 3.41
N ALA A 52 -7.08 -11.40 3.08
CA ALA A 52 -7.73 -10.89 1.87
C ALA A 52 -7.21 -11.58 0.60
N HIS A 53 -5.89 -11.74 0.47
CA HIS A 53 -5.29 -12.47 -0.64
C HIS A 53 -5.78 -13.92 -0.68
N ARG A 54 -5.73 -14.64 0.45
CA ARG A 54 -6.17 -16.05 0.53
C ARG A 54 -7.65 -16.20 0.14
N ASN A 55 -8.51 -15.29 0.57
CA ASN A 55 -9.92 -15.31 0.23
C ASN A 55 -10.13 -15.09 -1.27
N LEU A 56 -9.47 -14.10 -1.87
CA LEU A 56 -9.54 -13.84 -3.31
C LEU A 56 -9.02 -15.02 -4.13
N THR A 57 -7.88 -15.61 -3.77
CA THR A 57 -7.35 -16.80 -4.45
C THR A 57 -8.34 -17.96 -4.38
N ARG A 58 -8.96 -18.19 -3.22
CA ARG A 58 -9.98 -19.23 -3.06
C ARG A 58 -11.21 -18.97 -3.92
N GLU A 59 -11.68 -17.74 -4.02
CA GLU A 59 -12.81 -17.38 -4.88
C GLU A 59 -12.48 -17.63 -6.36
N LEU A 60 -11.27 -17.27 -6.81
CA LEU A 60 -10.82 -17.55 -8.18
C LEU A 60 -10.74 -19.06 -8.46
N GLU A 61 -10.20 -19.85 -7.53
CA GLU A 61 -10.13 -21.32 -7.66
C GLU A 61 -11.53 -21.96 -7.72
N ILE A 62 -12.52 -21.43 -7.00
CA ILE A 62 -13.92 -21.88 -7.06
C ILE A 62 -14.54 -21.53 -8.41
N VAL A 63 -14.27 -20.33 -8.93
CA VAL A 63 -14.74 -19.90 -10.26
C VAL A 63 -14.12 -20.75 -11.37
N GLU A 64 -12.83 -21.09 -11.28
CA GLU A 64 -12.16 -21.96 -12.25
C GLU A 64 -12.71 -23.39 -12.22
N GLN A 65 -13.01 -23.93 -11.03
CA GLN A 65 -13.58 -25.27 -10.87
C GLN A 65 -15.08 -25.35 -11.16
N ASN A 66 -15.77 -24.22 -11.26
CA ASN A 66 -17.20 -24.15 -11.56
C ASN A 66 -17.41 -23.35 -12.87
N PRO A 67 -17.29 -23.99 -14.05
CA PRO A 67 -17.53 -23.34 -15.34
C PRO A 67 -19.03 -23.07 -15.53
N LEU A 68 -19.57 -22.16 -14.73
CA LEU A 68 -20.94 -21.65 -14.79
C LEU A 68 -21.01 -20.36 -15.61
N PHE A 69 -20.03 -20.17 -16.50
CA PHE A 69 -20.13 -19.27 -17.63
C PHE A 69 -20.04 -20.12 -18.89
N GLY A 70 -21.21 -20.43 -19.45
CA GLY A 70 -21.32 -21.17 -20.69
C GLY A 70 -20.52 -20.46 -21.78
N PHE A 71 -19.40 -21.06 -22.19
CA PHE A 71 -19.06 -21.04 -23.59
C PHE A 71 -20.17 -21.84 -24.27
N ASP A 72 -21.17 -21.16 -24.81
CA ASP A 72 -21.99 -21.73 -25.86
C ASP A 72 -21.03 -22.06 -26.99
N ASP A 73 -20.68 -23.34 -27.06
CA ASP A 73 -20.04 -23.97 -28.20
C ASP A 73 -21.10 -24.04 -29.32
N ASP A 74 -21.54 -22.88 -29.85
CA ASP A 74 -22.16 -22.86 -31.17
C ASP A 74 -21.03 -22.95 -32.22
N SER A 75 -20.40 -24.13 -32.20
CA SER A 75 -19.34 -24.61 -33.10
C SER A 75 -19.84 -24.87 -34.52
N SER A 76 -20.95 -24.22 -34.94
CA SER A 76 -21.58 -24.56 -36.23
C SER A 76 -21.74 -23.40 -37.20
N ASN A 77 -21.44 -22.14 -36.84
CA ASN A 77 -21.72 -21.04 -37.76
C ASN A 77 -20.87 -19.77 -37.63
N TYR A 78 -19.54 -19.89 -37.67
CA TYR A 78 -18.69 -18.72 -37.98
C TYR A 78 -17.59 -18.98 -39.04
N GLU A 79 -17.67 -20.13 -39.73
CA GLU A 79 -16.93 -20.42 -40.97
C GLU A 79 -17.55 -19.71 -42.20
N GLY A 80 -18.28 -18.62 -41.99
CA GLY A 80 -18.92 -17.82 -43.04
C GLY A 80 -18.48 -16.35 -43.10
N VAL A 81 -17.87 -15.81 -42.04
CA VAL A 81 -17.57 -14.36 -41.94
C VAL A 81 -16.06 -14.06 -41.90
N LEU A 82 -15.23 -15.04 -41.55
CA LEU A 82 -13.76 -14.89 -41.50
C LEU A 82 -13.05 -15.00 -42.86
N SER A 83 -13.76 -15.35 -43.94
CA SER A 83 -13.15 -15.51 -45.28
C SER A 83 -13.19 -14.25 -46.16
N LEU A 84 -13.83 -13.15 -45.73
CA LEU A 84 -13.99 -11.95 -46.57
C LEU A 84 -13.31 -10.67 -46.06
N ALA A 85 -12.53 -10.73 -44.98
CA ALA A 85 -11.85 -9.54 -44.43
C ALA A 85 -10.32 -9.71 -44.31
N ASN A 86 -9.72 -10.55 -45.15
CA ASN A 86 -8.29 -10.48 -45.46
C ASN A 86 -7.99 -9.17 -46.22
N GLY A 87 -7.96 -8.06 -45.48
CA GLY A 87 -7.77 -6.73 -46.03
C GLY A 87 -8.07 -5.62 -45.04
N GLY A 88 -7.13 -5.32 -44.15
CA GLY A 88 -7.04 -3.99 -43.52
C GLY A 88 -7.23 -3.94 -42.00
N SER A 89 -6.11 -3.72 -41.32
CA SER A 89 -5.94 -2.89 -40.12
C SER A 89 -7.21 -2.31 -39.49
N HIS A 90 -7.72 -2.95 -38.43
CA HIS A 90 -8.49 -2.24 -37.40
C HIS A 90 -7.93 -2.57 -36.01
N MET A 91 -6.90 -1.80 -35.66
CA MET A 91 -6.51 -1.52 -34.28
C MET A 91 -7.76 -1.14 -33.48
N TYR A 92 -8.10 -1.90 -32.45
CA TYR A 92 -9.13 -1.50 -31.49
C TYR A 92 -8.64 -0.25 -30.74
N ALA A 93 -9.08 0.93 -31.18
CA ALA A 93 -8.87 2.18 -30.48
C ALA A 93 -9.96 2.32 -29.40
N PHE A 94 -9.58 2.17 -28.13
CA PHE A 94 -10.46 2.52 -27.01
C PHE A 94 -10.72 4.03 -27.03
N ARG A 95 -11.92 4.45 -27.46
CA ARG A 95 -12.37 5.83 -27.32
C ARG A 95 -12.73 6.08 -25.85
N VAL A 96 -11.88 6.83 -25.16
CA VAL A 96 -12.19 7.40 -23.84
C VAL A 96 -13.28 8.45 -24.04
N GLN A 97 -14.48 8.22 -23.47
CA GLN A 97 -15.52 9.25 -23.37
C GLN A 97 -15.05 10.35 -22.39
N PRO A 98 -15.01 11.63 -22.80
CA PRO A 98 -14.60 12.72 -21.93
C PRO A 98 -15.83 13.25 -21.18
N SER A 99 -16.29 12.54 -20.14
CA SER A 99 -17.32 13.10 -19.25
C SER A 99 -17.20 12.61 -17.81
N GLN A 100 -15.97 12.56 -17.29
CA GLN A 100 -15.74 12.50 -15.85
C GLN A 100 -14.85 13.69 -15.43
N PRO A 101 -15.31 14.59 -14.54
CA PRO A 101 -14.65 15.86 -14.26
C PRO A 101 -13.43 15.75 -13.34
N ASN A 102 -12.95 14.55 -12.99
CA ASN A 102 -11.93 14.39 -11.95
C ASN A 102 -10.64 13.68 -12.38
N LEU A 103 -10.39 13.52 -13.68
CA LEU A 103 -9.08 13.04 -14.14
C LEU A 103 -8.14 14.24 -14.33
N HIS A 104 -7.59 14.75 -13.22
CA HIS A 104 -6.42 15.63 -13.30
C HIS A 104 -5.31 14.89 -14.05
N GLY A 105 -4.94 15.46 -15.20
CA GLY A 105 -3.95 14.90 -16.11
C GLY A 105 -2.63 14.63 -15.41
N MET A 106 -2.33 13.34 -15.20
CA MET A 106 -0.95 12.92 -15.05
C MET A 106 -0.41 12.56 -16.43
N GLY A 107 0.01 13.60 -17.15
CA GLY A 107 0.88 13.46 -18.30
C GLY A 107 2.24 12.95 -17.82
N TYR A 108 2.52 11.68 -18.08
CA TYR A 108 3.87 11.12 -17.98
C TYR A 108 4.70 11.70 -19.12
N GLY A 109 5.49 12.73 -18.83
CA GLY A 109 6.60 13.17 -19.67
C GLY A 109 7.92 12.76 -19.01
N PRO A 110 8.82 12.04 -19.69
CA PRO A 110 10.18 11.89 -19.20
C PRO A 110 10.86 13.25 -19.35
N HIS A 111 11.60 13.71 -18.34
CA HIS A 111 12.90 14.37 -18.47
C HIS A 111 13.30 15.02 -17.15
N ASP A 112 14.27 14.36 -16.54
CA ASP A 112 15.27 14.86 -15.61
C ASP A 112 15.85 16.21 -16.08
N LEU A 113 15.60 17.30 -15.35
CA LEU A 113 16.30 18.59 -15.51
C LEU A 113 16.45 19.29 -14.15
N ARG A 114 17.53 18.89 -13.48
CA ARG A 114 18.32 19.61 -12.48
C ARG A 114 18.41 21.12 -12.75
N LEU A 115 18.38 21.96 -11.69
CA LEU A 115 19.12 23.24 -11.64
C LEU A 115 19.17 23.83 -10.21
N ALA A 116 20.42 24.11 -9.80
CA ALA A 116 20.97 25.00 -8.75
C ALA A 116 20.35 25.01 -7.35
#